data_AF-A0A2N3VVH1-F1
#
_entry.id   AF-A0A2N3VVH1-F1
#
_cell.length_a   1.000
_cell.length_b   1.000
_cell.length_c   1.000
_cell.angle_alpha   90.00
_cell.angle_beta   90.00
_cell.angle_gamma   90.00
#
_symmetry.space_group_name_H-M   'P 1'
#
loop_
_entity.id
_entity.type
_entity.pdbx_description
1 polymer ?
#
loop_
_entity_poly.entity_id
_entity_poly.type
_entity_poly.pdbx_seq_one_letter_code
_entity_poly.pdbx_strand_id
1 'polypeptide(L)'
;MILSLRATAAAAVLAVCALAVSGCGAPTGLGDGGAAPPVAAQPSPRPLWPNWSEGARERPGAGNPAGKRPPPAPLAHGPEVPEAGLAAVDPYEVLRADPRTKPFGGRERIHRPGQPGIRPPVLHDLTGDGSPELVLAADLESGRTVLAVYTARAGKVVPVLYTVGKRLAVETVGTDLVVRSASDDGAEQAVRYRWDGARLESVSDIRTYKRDESETVAPEDGP
;
A
#
# COMPACT_ATOMS: atom_id res chain seq x y z
N MET A 1 52.03 -56.50 32.95
CA MET A 1 52.45 -57.75 32.27
C MET A 1 51.27 -58.70 32.32
N ILE A 2 50.73 -59.13 31.15
CA ILE A 2 49.73 -60.24 31.00
C ILE A 2 48.33 -59.91 31.59
N LEU A 3 47.16 -60.14 30.97
CA LEU A 3 46.69 -60.53 29.62
C LEU A 3 45.26 -59.87 29.50
N SER A 4 44.78 -59.37 28.35
CA SER A 4 43.87 -60.06 27.40
C SER A 4 42.56 -60.63 27.99
N LEU A 5 41.43 -60.76 27.29
CA LEU A 5 40.86 -60.25 26.02
C LEU A 5 39.50 -60.98 25.87
N ARG A 6 38.52 -60.44 25.13
CA ARG A 6 37.26 -61.14 24.70
C ARG A 6 36.24 -61.40 25.82
N ALA A 7 34.95 -61.61 25.57
CA ALA A 7 34.02 -61.22 24.48
C ALA A 7 32.59 -61.62 24.94
N THR A 8 31.60 -61.52 24.04
CA THR A 8 30.26 -62.17 24.09
C THR A 8 29.35 -61.81 25.29
N ALA A 9 28.24 -61.09 25.12
CA ALA A 9 27.02 -61.34 24.32
C ALA A 9 25.90 -62.04 25.12
N ALA A 10 24.66 -61.82 24.67
CA ALA A 10 23.42 -62.52 25.03
C ALA A 10 22.85 -62.33 26.46
N ALA A 11 21.89 -61.41 26.54
CA ALA A 11 20.50 -61.67 26.96
C ALA A 11 20.19 -62.68 28.10
N ALA A 12 19.73 -62.14 29.23
CA ALA A 12 18.70 -62.73 30.09
C ALA A 12 17.88 -61.54 30.67
N VAL A 13 16.65 -61.27 30.24
CA VAL A 13 15.39 -61.96 30.63
C VAL A 13 15.09 -61.74 32.12
N LEU A 14 14.36 -60.69 32.51
CA LEU A 14 12.88 -60.54 32.56
C LEU A 14 12.28 -61.02 33.90
N ALA A 15 12.15 -60.07 34.85
CA ALA A 15 11.51 -60.20 36.17
C ALA A 15 11.48 -58.79 36.83
N VAL A 16 10.41 -58.24 37.43
CA VAL A 16 9.00 -58.64 37.58
C VAL A 16 8.13 -57.36 37.51
N CYS A 17 6.90 -57.46 37.01
CA CYS A 17 5.93 -56.35 37.00
C CYS A 17 5.39 -56.02 38.40
N ALA A 18 5.30 -54.74 38.75
CA ALA A 18 4.42 -54.24 39.82
C ALA A 18 3.69 -52.98 39.33
N LEU A 19 2.39 -52.92 39.60
CA LEU A 19 1.44 -52.01 38.94
C LEU A 19 1.34 -50.64 39.63
N ALA A 20 1.11 -49.63 38.79
CA ALA A 20 0.30 -48.42 39.04
C ALA A 20 0.44 -47.69 40.40
N VAL A 21 1.13 -46.54 40.35
CA VAL A 21 0.65 -45.33 41.05
C VAL A 21 0.38 -44.26 40.00
N SER A 22 -0.83 -43.71 40.02
CA SER A 22 -1.30 -42.66 39.11
C SER A 22 -0.61 -41.34 39.39
N GLY A 23 0.38 -40.99 38.56
CA GLY A 23 1.01 -39.68 38.53
C GLY A 23 0.12 -38.59 37.95
N CYS A 24 -1.03 -38.28 38.56
CA CYS A 24 -1.77 -37.04 38.32
C CYS A 24 -1.06 -35.86 39.01
N GLY A 25 0.16 -35.56 38.55
CA GLY A 25 0.92 -34.39 38.97
C GLY A 25 0.63 -33.24 38.02
N ALA A 26 -0.45 -32.49 38.31
CA ALA A 26 -0.90 -31.19 37.79
C ALA A 26 -0.57 -30.79 36.33
N PRO A 27 -1.49 -30.13 35.60
CA PRO A 27 -1.04 -29.20 34.58
C PRO A 27 -0.20 -28.13 35.30
N THR A 28 1.13 -28.21 35.18
CA THR A 28 2.00 -27.08 35.51
C THR A 28 1.46 -25.93 34.68
N GLY A 29 0.83 -24.96 35.34
CA GLY A 29 0.09 -23.91 34.67
C GLY A 29 0.97 -23.25 33.62
N LEU A 30 0.35 -22.78 32.53
CA LEU A 30 0.99 -21.88 31.57
C LEU A 30 1.77 -20.84 32.36
N GLY A 31 3.10 -20.99 32.43
CA GLY A 31 3.92 -20.17 33.30
C GLY A 31 3.70 -18.72 32.92
N ASP A 32 3.46 -17.86 33.92
CA ASP A 32 2.92 -16.51 33.74
C ASP A 32 3.49 -15.86 32.48
N GLY A 33 2.66 -15.81 31.44
CA GLY A 33 3.05 -15.38 30.12
C GLY A 33 3.39 -13.91 30.20
N GLY A 34 4.67 -13.61 30.44
CA GLY A 34 5.18 -12.27 30.68
C GLY A 34 4.62 -11.31 29.63
N ALA A 35 4.12 -10.16 30.10
CA ALA A 35 3.23 -9.27 29.36
C ALA A 35 3.60 -9.22 27.87
N ALA A 36 2.67 -9.68 27.02
CA ALA A 36 2.91 -9.81 25.58
C ALA A 36 3.47 -8.49 25.04
N PRO A 37 4.54 -8.52 24.21
CA PRO A 37 5.15 -7.31 23.69
C PRO A 37 4.07 -6.39 23.08
N PRO A 38 4.07 -5.08 23.39
CA PRO A 38 3.05 -4.18 22.92
C PRO A 38 3.01 -4.22 21.39
N VAL A 39 1.84 -4.50 20.84
CA VAL A 39 1.65 -4.59 19.38
C VAL A 39 2.02 -3.25 18.77
N ALA A 40 3.05 -3.25 17.92
CA ALA A 40 3.46 -2.05 17.19
C ALA A 40 2.27 -1.53 16.37
N ALA A 41 1.90 -0.28 16.60
CA ALA A 41 0.78 0.37 15.95
C ALA A 41 0.94 0.27 14.42
N GLN A 42 0.02 -0.44 13.76
CA GLN A 42 0.06 -0.59 12.31
C GLN A 42 -0.24 0.76 11.65
N PRO A 43 0.51 1.17 10.61
CA PRO A 43 0.22 2.39 9.88
C PRO A 43 -1.22 2.37 9.31
N SER A 44 -2.05 3.32 9.74
CA SER A 44 -3.39 3.50 9.19
C SER A 44 -3.37 4.36 7.92
N PRO A 45 -4.32 4.16 6.98
CA PRO A 45 -4.46 5.03 5.83
C PRO A 45 -4.69 6.50 6.23
N ARG A 46 -3.92 7.42 5.64
CA ARG A 46 -4.06 8.87 5.85
C ARG A 46 -4.38 9.56 4.53
N PRO A 47 -5.53 10.21 4.38
CA PRO A 47 -5.86 10.89 3.13
C PRO A 47 -4.96 12.12 2.90
N LEU A 48 -4.35 12.21 1.71
CA LEU A 48 -3.55 13.37 1.31
C LEU A 48 -4.42 14.62 1.09
N TRP A 49 -5.69 14.40 0.71
CA TRP A 49 -6.69 15.44 0.52
C TRP A 49 -8.02 15.05 1.17
N PRO A 50 -8.19 15.29 2.49
CA PRO A 50 -9.37 14.84 3.25
C PRO A 50 -10.70 15.21 2.59
N ASN A 51 -10.84 16.44 2.09
CA ASN A 51 -12.06 16.95 1.43
C ASN A 51 -12.43 16.19 0.13
N TRP A 52 -11.54 15.37 -0.42
CA TRP A 52 -11.77 14.54 -1.61
C TRP A 52 -11.92 13.04 -1.29
N SER A 53 -11.71 12.63 -0.03
CA SER A 53 -11.75 11.22 0.39
C SER A 53 -13.14 10.75 0.86
N GLU A 54 -13.98 11.66 1.35
CA GLU A 54 -15.33 11.36 1.88
C GLU A 54 -16.21 10.57 0.89
N GLY A 55 -16.09 10.84 -0.42
CA GLY A 55 -16.92 10.24 -1.47
C GLY A 55 -16.39 8.97 -2.14
N ALA A 56 -15.26 8.42 -1.68
CA ALA A 56 -14.55 7.30 -2.32
C ALA A 56 -14.17 6.18 -1.33
N ARG A 57 -14.91 6.08 -0.21
CA ARG A 57 -14.63 5.15 0.89
C ARG A 57 -15.42 3.85 0.86
N GLU A 58 -16.54 3.78 0.14
CA GLU A 58 -17.46 2.64 0.21
C GLU A 58 -18.19 2.36 -1.11
N ARG A 59 -17.57 1.55 -1.98
CA ARG A 59 -18.15 0.49 -2.84
C ARG A 59 -17.03 -0.28 -3.58
N PRO A 60 -17.31 -1.23 -4.52
CA PRO A 60 -16.25 -2.21 -4.90
C PRO A 60 -16.23 -2.73 -6.40
N GLY A 61 -15.07 -3.07 -7.04
CA GLY A 61 -14.95 -4.10 -8.15
C GLY A 61 -14.00 -3.95 -9.41
N ALA A 62 -13.22 -5.01 -9.83
CA ALA A 62 -12.33 -5.44 -11.02
C ALA A 62 -10.87 -4.97 -11.53
N GLY A 63 -9.69 -5.33 -10.95
CA GLY A 63 -8.33 -4.69 -11.11
C GLY A 63 -7.53 -4.73 -12.46
N ASN A 64 -6.33 -4.12 -12.52
CA ASN A 64 -5.52 -3.89 -13.74
C ASN A 64 -3.99 -4.18 -13.56
N PRO A 65 -3.35 -5.07 -14.36
CA PRO A 65 -1.94 -5.46 -14.13
C PRO A 65 -0.90 -4.49 -14.75
N ALA A 66 0.21 -4.27 -14.04
CA ALA A 66 1.38 -3.53 -14.56
C ALA A 66 2.33 -4.44 -15.37
N GLY A 67 2.98 -3.86 -16.39
CA GLY A 67 3.96 -4.53 -17.24
C GLY A 67 5.32 -3.83 -17.21
N LYS A 68 6.42 -4.57 -17.45
CA LYS A 68 7.79 -4.05 -17.39
C LYS A 68 7.97 -2.81 -18.27
N ARG A 69 8.39 -1.70 -17.65
CA ARG A 69 8.60 -0.39 -18.29
C ARG A 69 10.04 0.07 -18.08
N PRO A 70 10.70 0.74 -19.06
CA PRO A 70 12.03 1.32 -18.85
C PRO A 70 12.05 2.30 -17.66
N PRO A 71 13.19 2.45 -16.95
CA PRO A 71 13.34 3.40 -15.84
C PRO A 71 12.88 4.81 -16.21
N PRO A 72 12.29 5.58 -15.28
CA PRO A 72 11.89 6.95 -15.59
C PRO A 72 13.10 7.84 -15.86
N ALA A 73 13.02 8.65 -16.92
CA ALA A 73 14.01 9.67 -17.23
C ALA A 73 13.62 11.02 -16.58
N PRO A 74 14.59 11.89 -16.23
CA PRO A 74 14.30 13.24 -15.77
C PRO A 74 13.51 14.08 -16.78
N LEU A 75 12.80 15.09 -16.29
CA LEU A 75 12.10 16.06 -17.15
C LEU A 75 13.12 16.91 -17.91
N ALA A 76 13.17 16.77 -19.24
CA ALA A 76 14.16 17.41 -20.11
C ALA A 76 14.17 18.95 -20.04
N HIS A 77 13.02 19.54 -19.68
CA HIS A 77 12.84 20.98 -19.46
C HIS A 77 12.22 21.26 -18.08
N GLY A 78 12.47 20.38 -17.11
CA GLY A 78 12.07 20.58 -15.72
C GLY A 78 12.92 21.64 -15.02
N PRO A 79 12.40 22.26 -13.95
CA PRO A 79 13.21 23.07 -13.06
C PRO A 79 14.32 22.22 -12.42
N GLU A 80 15.44 22.87 -12.10
CA GLU A 80 16.45 22.29 -11.22
C GLU A 80 15.86 22.12 -9.81
N VAL A 81 16.30 21.08 -9.10
CA VAL A 81 15.92 20.84 -7.70
C VAL A 81 17.05 21.37 -6.80
N PRO A 82 16.81 22.39 -5.96
CA PRO A 82 17.79 22.87 -4.99
C PRO A 82 18.14 21.83 -3.92
N GLU A 83 19.16 22.08 -3.10
CA GLU A 83 19.49 21.24 -1.94
C GLU A 83 18.33 21.09 -0.94
N ALA A 84 17.43 22.08 -0.87
CA ALA A 84 16.19 22.04 -0.09
C ALA A 84 15.10 21.10 -0.68
N GLY A 85 15.41 20.37 -1.76
CA GLY A 85 14.53 19.39 -2.39
C GLY A 85 13.33 20.00 -3.13
N LEU A 86 12.34 19.15 -3.41
CA LEU A 86 11.12 19.54 -4.14
C LEU A 86 10.24 20.56 -3.40
N ALA A 87 10.48 20.77 -2.09
CA ALA A 87 9.83 21.81 -1.31
C ALA A 87 10.15 23.24 -1.80
N ALA A 88 11.27 23.42 -2.50
CA ALA A 88 11.71 24.70 -3.05
C ALA A 88 11.36 24.91 -4.54
N VAL A 89 10.63 23.99 -5.17
CA VAL A 89 10.30 24.00 -6.60
C VAL A 89 8.85 24.45 -6.82
N ASP A 90 8.56 25.30 -7.82
CA ASP A 90 7.17 25.60 -8.17
C ASP A 90 6.49 24.36 -8.79
N PRO A 91 5.45 23.79 -8.16
CA PRO A 91 4.72 22.65 -8.72
C PRO A 91 4.10 22.95 -10.09
N TYR A 92 3.81 24.21 -10.42
CA TYR A 92 3.31 24.55 -11.75
C TYR A 92 4.40 24.54 -12.84
N GLU A 93 5.66 24.84 -12.51
CA GLU A 93 6.77 24.63 -13.45
C GLU A 93 6.96 23.14 -13.75
N VAL A 94 6.88 22.28 -12.72
CA VAL A 94 6.89 20.82 -12.89
C VAL A 94 5.75 20.35 -13.81
N LEU A 95 4.52 20.84 -13.58
CA LEU A 95 3.38 20.49 -14.44
C LEU A 95 3.60 20.90 -15.90
N ARG A 96 4.12 22.11 -16.15
CA ARG A 96 4.38 22.64 -17.51
C ARG A 96 5.52 21.89 -18.22
N ALA A 97 6.47 21.34 -17.46
CA ALA A 97 7.64 20.63 -17.96
C ALA A 97 7.38 19.16 -18.35
N ASP A 98 6.52 18.45 -17.63
CA ASP A 98 6.15 17.06 -17.97
C ASP A 98 5.10 17.04 -19.10
N PRO A 99 5.40 16.45 -20.28
CA PRO A 99 4.48 16.42 -21.41
C PRO A 99 3.10 15.82 -21.11
N ARG A 100 3.01 14.94 -20.10
CA ARG A 100 1.75 14.27 -19.71
C ARG A 100 0.86 15.15 -18.82
N THR A 101 1.44 16.13 -18.13
CA THR A 101 0.71 17.05 -17.24
C THR A 101 0.72 18.50 -17.72
N LYS A 102 1.49 18.82 -18.78
CA LYS A 102 1.55 20.15 -19.41
C LYS A 102 0.18 20.77 -19.72
N PRO A 103 -0.86 20.02 -20.17
CA PRO A 103 -2.21 20.57 -20.35
C PRO A 103 -2.88 21.10 -19.07
N PHE A 104 -2.33 20.80 -17.89
CA PHE A 104 -2.87 21.20 -16.59
C PHE A 104 -2.05 22.34 -15.93
N GLY A 105 -0.86 22.66 -16.44
CA GLY A 105 0.05 23.66 -15.86
C GLY A 105 -0.41 25.13 -15.94
N GLY A 106 -1.58 25.39 -16.51
CA GLY A 106 -2.27 26.68 -16.51
C GLY A 106 -3.63 26.67 -15.79
N ARG A 107 -4.00 25.57 -15.11
CA ARG A 107 -5.26 25.47 -14.35
C ARG A 107 -5.13 26.11 -12.97
N GLU A 108 -6.19 26.73 -12.47
CA GLU A 108 -6.22 27.33 -11.14
C GLU A 108 -6.11 26.28 -10.02
N ARG A 109 -5.68 26.72 -8.83
CA ARG A 109 -5.69 25.89 -7.62
C ARG A 109 -7.11 25.81 -7.06
N ILE A 110 -7.52 24.62 -6.63
CA ILE A 110 -8.83 24.36 -6.03
C ILE A 110 -8.67 23.91 -4.58
N HIS A 111 -9.63 24.28 -3.74
CA HIS A 111 -9.60 24.03 -2.28
C HIS A 111 -10.72 23.10 -1.78
N ARG A 112 -11.63 22.71 -2.69
CA ARG A 112 -12.75 21.81 -2.45
C ARG A 112 -13.04 20.98 -3.72
N PRO A 113 -13.66 19.78 -3.58
CA PRO A 113 -14.10 19.00 -4.74
C PRO A 113 -15.23 19.70 -5.52
N GLY A 114 -15.57 19.13 -6.67
CA GLY A 114 -16.72 19.53 -7.49
C GLY A 114 -16.43 20.61 -8.54
N GLN A 115 -15.18 20.98 -8.75
CA GLN A 115 -14.74 21.90 -9.81
C GLN A 115 -13.41 21.42 -10.41
N PRO A 116 -13.16 21.68 -11.71
CA PRO A 116 -11.87 21.37 -12.33
C PRO A 116 -10.75 22.27 -11.79
N GLY A 117 -9.53 21.74 -11.74
CA GLY A 117 -8.33 22.48 -11.35
C GLY A 117 -7.30 21.62 -10.60
N ILE A 118 -6.26 22.27 -10.07
CA ILE A 118 -5.14 21.60 -9.38
C ILE A 118 -5.42 21.58 -7.88
N ARG A 119 -5.45 20.39 -7.26
CA ARG A 119 -5.56 20.26 -5.79
C ARG A 119 -4.34 20.89 -5.10
N PRO A 120 -4.40 21.23 -3.80
CA PRO A 120 -3.24 21.76 -3.10
C PRO A 120 -2.06 20.78 -3.22
N PRO A 121 -0.87 21.21 -3.70
CA PRO A 121 0.30 20.33 -3.81
C PRO A 121 0.65 19.68 -2.47
N VAL A 122 1.05 18.41 -2.50
CA VAL A 122 1.42 17.65 -1.30
C VAL A 122 2.87 17.19 -1.41
N LEU A 123 3.60 17.26 -0.31
CA LEU A 123 4.93 16.70 -0.13
C LEU A 123 4.82 15.54 0.86
N HIS A 124 5.26 14.35 0.48
CA HIS A 124 5.24 13.15 1.35
C HIS A 124 6.42 12.24 1.00
N ASP A 125 7.11 11.71 2.00
CA ASP A 125 8.21 10.76 1.84
C ASP A 125 7.66 9.37 1.44
N LEU A 126 7.77 9.03 0.15
CA LEU A 126 7.28 7.77 -0.43
C LEU A 126 8.43 6.82 -0.77
N THR A 127 9.68 7.30 -0.81
CA THR A 127 10.89 6.49 -0.95
C THR A 127 11.38 5.93 0.39
N GLY A 128 11.12 6.64 1.49
CA GLY A 128 11.67 6.38 2.83
C GLY A 128 13.09 6.93 3.02
N ASP A 129 13.56 7.85 2.17
CA ASP A 129 14.90 8.43 2.26
C ASP A 129 14.95 9.79 3.01
N GLY A 130 13.80 10.30 3.47
CA GLY A 130 13.68 11.59 4.16
C GLY A 130 13.51 12.79 3.22
N SER A 131 13.59 12.61 1.89
CA SER A 131 13.37 13.66 0.90
C SER A 131 11.99 13.49 0.27
N PRO A 132 11.00 14.36 0.57
CA PRO A 132 9.62 14.10 0.18
C PRO A 132 9.36 14.26 -1.33
N GLU A 133 8.64 13.30 -1.90
CA GLU A 133 8.07 13.37 -3.24
C GLU A 133 7.01 14.47 -3.35
N LEU A 134 6.97 15.11 -4.52
CA LEU A 134 5.90 16.03 -4.90
C LEU A 134 4.73 15.26 -5.53
N VAL A 135 3.59 15.27 -4.85
CA VAL A 135 2.34 14.63 -5.28
C VAL A 135 1.35 15.69 -5.77
N LEU A 136 0.94 15.58 -7.04
CA LEU A 136 0.05 16.54 -7.71
C LEU A 136 -1.19 15.83 -8.28
N ALA A 137 -2.36 16.42 -8.06
CA ALA A 137 -3.61 15.97 -8.64
C ALA A 137 -4.32 17.10 -9.41
N ALA A 138 -4.77 16.80 -10.62
CA ALA A 138 -5.57 17.69 -11.47
C ALA A 138 -6.96 17.08 -11.70
N ASP A 139 -8.00 17.71 -11.14
CA ASP A 139 -9.40 17.36 -11.40
C ASP A 139 -9.85 17.98 -12.73
N LEU A 140 -10.52 17.18 -13.56
CA LEU A 140 -10.93 17.52 -14.93
C LEU A 140 -12.45 17.67 -15.04
N GLU A 141 -12.89 18.36 -16.09
CA GLU A 141 -14.30 18.60 -16.42
C GLU A 141 -15.08 17.28 -16.63
N SER A 142 -14.39 16.22 -17.06
CA SER A 142 -14.92 14.87 -17.24
C SER A 142 -15.18 14.10 -15.92
N GLY A 143 -14.88 14.69 -14.76
CA GLY A 143 -14.94 14.00 -13.46
C GLY A 143 -13.81 12.98 -13.24
N ARG A 144 -12.83 12.94 -14.16
CA ARG A 144 -11.56 12.23 -13.97
C ARG A 144 -10.56 13.10 -13.23
N THR A 145 -9.65 12.47 -12.50
CA THR A 145 -8.51 13.10 -11.87
C THR A 145 -7.24 12.49 -12.46
N VAL A 146 -6.30 13.33 -12.88
CA VAL A 146 -4.92 12.92 -13.16
C VAL A 146 -4.12 13.02 -11.86
N LEU A 147 -3.36 11.99 -11.53
CA LEU A 147 -2.42 11.96 -10.41
C LEU A 147 -1.01 11.74 -10.97
N ALA A 148 -0.09 12.63 -10.60
CA ALA A 148 1.33 12.51 -10.93
C ALA A 148 2.17 12.67 -9.67
N VAL A 149 3.26 11.89 -9.59
CA VAL A 149 4.22 11.96 -8.48
C VAL A 149 5.62 12.11 -9.05
N TYR A 150 6.39 13.00 -8.43
CA TYR A 150 7.75 13.35 -8.83
C TYR A 150 8.70 13.21 -7.65
N THR A 151 9.90 12.66 -7.90
CA THR A 151 11.02 12.61 -6.94
C THR A 151 12.18 13.48 -7.45
N ALA A 152 13.16 13.73 -6.59
CA ALA A 152 14.40 14.40 -6.94
C ALA A 152 15.53 13.39 -7.16
N ARG A 153 16.25 13.46 -8.28
CA ARG A 153 17.46 12.66 -8.52
C ARG A 153 18.54 13.50 -9.18
N ALA A 154 19.73 13.54 -8.57
CA ALA A 154 20.88 14.30 -9.07
C ALA A 154 20.53 15.74 -9.49
N GLY A 155 19.78 16.45 -8.63
CA GLY A 155 19.33 17.83 -8.90
C GLY A 155 18.20 17.97 -9.93
N LYS A 156 17.62 16.87 -10.44
CA LYS A 156 16.55 16.91 -11.45
C LYS A 156 15.22 16.35 -10.93
N VAL A 157 14.13 16.90 -11.43
CA VAL A 157 12.78 16.37 -11.24
C VAL A 157 12.59 15.11 -12.11
N VAL A 158 12.18 14.01 -11.48
CA VAL A 158 11.93 12.71 -12.16
C VAL A 158 10.50 12.23 -11.89
N PRO A 159 9.68 11.97 -12.92
CA PRO A 159 8.33 11.44 -12.74
C PRO A 159 8.35 9.97 -12.34
N VAL A 160 7.81 9.64 -11.16
CA VAL A 160 7.79 8.29 -10.59
C VAL A 160 6.41 7.64 -10.55
N LEU A 161 5.34 8.41 -10.73
CA LEU A 161 3.99 7.89 -10.98
C LEU A 161 3.24 8.78 -11.98
N TYR A 162 2.37 8.16 -12.77
CA TYR A 162 1.30 8.85 -13.49
C TYR A 162 0.12 7.90 -13.66
N THR A 163 -1.04 8.27 -13.15
CA THR A 163 -2.28 7.49 -13.27
C THR A 163 -3.49 8.42 -13.43
N VAL A 164 -4.60 7.91 -13.97
CA VAL A 164 -5.81 8.70 -14.25
C VAL A 164 -7.06 7.87 -13.97
N GLY A 165 -7.79 8.19 -12.90
CA GLY A 165 -9.03 7.50 -12.50
C GLY A 165 -10.21 8.45 -12.38
N LYS A 166 -11.42 7.92 -12.17
CA LYS A 166 -12.62 8.71 -11.90
C LYS A 166 -12.65 9.05 -10.40
N ARG A 167 -12.82 10.33 -10.05
CA ARG A 167 -12.91 10.83 -8.66
C ARG A 167 -11.82 10.25 -7.74
N LEU A 168 -10.55 10.51 -8.03
CA LEU A 168 -9.46 9.91 -7.25
C LEU A 168 -9.46 10.42 -5.80
N ALA A 169 -9.50 9.49 -4.84
CA ALA A 169 -9.03 9.72 -3.48
C ALA A 169 -7.64 9.10 -3.34
N VAL A 170 -6.75 9.79 -2.61
CA VAL A 170 -5.35 9.38 -2.46
C VAL A 170 -4.98 9.42 -0.99
N GLU A 171 -4.41 8.32 -0.53
CA GLU A 171 -4.07 8.06 0.87
C GLU A 171 -2.62 7.56 0.96
N THR A 172 -1.99 7.65 2.12
CA THR A 172 -0.70 7.02 2.40
C THR A 172 -0.79 6.02 3.55
N VAL A 173 0.00 4.94 3.45
CA VAL A 173 0.15 3.90 4.48
C VAL A 173 1.66 3.73 4.72
N GLY A 174 2.21 4.58 5.60
CA GLY A 174 3.66 4.76 5.70
C GLY A 174 4.21 5.44 4.43
N THR A 175 5.14 4.78 3.75
CA THR A 175 5.71 5.19 2.46
C THR A 175 4.90 4.75 1.24
N ASP A 176 3.90 3.87 1.41
CA ASP A 176 3.08 3.41 0.29
C ASP A 176 1.97 4.41 -0.04
N LEU A 177 1.70 4.59 -1.33
CA LEU A 177 0.61 5.41 -1.84
C LEU A 177 -0.59 4.52 -2.21
N VAL A 178 -1.76 4.79 -1.65
CA VAL A 178 -3.02 4.11 -1.98
C VAL A 178 -3.90 5.05 -2.79
N VAL A 179 -4.25 4.63 -4.00
CA VAL A 179 -5.09 5.40 -4.93
C VAL A 179 -6.43 4.68 -5.07
N ARG A 180 -7.50 5.34 -4.61
CA ARG A 180 -8.88 4.88 -4.77
C ARG A 180 -9.56 5.58 -5.94
N SER A 181 -10.30 4.85 -6.76
CA SER A 181 -11.03 5.40 -7.91
C SER A 181 -12.35 4.68 -8.16
N ALA A 182 -13.33 5.41 -8.65
CA ALA A 182 -14.55 4.82 -9.20
C ALA A 182 -14.31 4.30 -10.63
N SER A 183 -15.04 3.26 -11.00
CA SER A 183 -15.12 2.67 -12.34
C SER A 183 -16.54 2.87 -12.91
N ASP A 184 -16.70 2.75 -14.22
CA ASP A 184 -17.98 3.02 -14.88
C ASP A 184 -19.00 1.88 -14.72
N ASP A 185 -18.55 0.66 -14.43
CA ASP A 185 -19.33 -0.53 -14.08
C ASP A 185 -19.84 -0.51 -12.62
N GLY A 186 -20.01 0.68 -12.02
CA GLY A 186 -20.47 0.87 -10.64
C GLY A 186 -19.43 0.51 -9.57
N ALA A 187 -18.21 0.23 -9.98
CA ALA A 187 -17.22 -0.47 -9.18
C ALA A 187 -16.12 0.46 -8.63
N GLU A 188 -15.30 0.00 -7.67
CA GLU A 188 -14.20 0.79 -7.09
C GLU A 188 -12.88 0.02 -7.07
N GLN A 189 -11.81 0.76 -7.39
CA GLN A 189 -10.42 0.33 -7.41
C GLN A 189 -9.62 0.95 -6.29
N ALA A 190 -8.76 0.15 -5.66
CA ALA A 190 -7.74 0.57 -4.72
C ALA A 190 -6.40 -0.02 -5.17
N VAL A 191 -5.56 0.80 -5.81
CA VAL A 191 -4.19 0.43 -6.18
C VAL A 191 -3.24 0.92 -5.10
N ARG A 192 -2.44 0.01 -4.51
CA ARG A 192 -1.32 0.33 -3.63
C ARG A 192 -0.05 0.36 -4.46
N TYR A 193 0.62 1.50 -4.48
CA TYR A 193 1.93 1.67 -5.08
C TYR A 193 3.00 1.72 -3.99
N ARG A 194 4.15 1.11 -4.28
CA ARG A 194 5.34 1.12 -3.44
C ARG A 194 6.55 1.49 -4.27
N TRP A 195 7.54 2.11 -3.65
CA TRP A 195 8.84 2.35 -4.25
C TRP A 195 9.57 1.05 -4.62
N ASP A 196 9.94 0.90 -5.90
CA ASP A 196 10.75 -0.23 -6.40
C ASP A 196 12.25 0.10 -6.55
N GLY A 197 12.67 1.29 -6.10
CA GLY A 197 14.01 1.84 -6.32
C GLY A 197 14.15 2.69 -7.59
N ALA A 198 13.14 2.71 -8.48
CA ALA A 198 13.11 3.51 -9.70
C ALA A 198 11.81 4.33 -9.85
N ARG A 199 10.67 3.80 -9.42
CA ARG A 199 9.33 4.38 -9.55
C ARG A 199 8.41 3.89 -8.42
N LEU A 200 7.18 4.42 -8.38
CA LEU A 200 6.09 3.84 -7.60
C LEU A 200 5.37 2.77 -8.43
N GLU A 201 5.65 1.51 -8.13
CA GLU A 201 5.10 0.34 -8.83
C GLU A 201 3.92 -0.25 -8.05
N SER A 202 2.90 -0.76 -8.75
CA SER A 202 1.71 -1.34 -8.11
C SER A 202 2.05 -2.68 -7.46
N VAL A 203 1.94 -2.76 -6.12
CA VAL A 203 2.14 -3.98 -5.33
C VAL A 203 0.85 -4.71 -4.96
N SER A 204 -0.30 -4.03 -5.06
CA SER A 204 -1.61 -4.66 -5.06
C SER A 204 -2.61 -3.81 -5.84
N ASP A 205 -3.45 -4.44 -6.64
CA ASP A 205 -4.62 -3.81 -7.27
C ASP A 205 -5.87 -4.57 -6.81
N ILE A 206 -6.59 -3.98 -5.87
CA ILE A 206 -7.81 -4.56 -5.30
C ILE A 206 -9.00 -3.82 -5.88
N ARG A 207 -9.96 -4.57 -6.40
CA ARG A 207 -11.16 -4.06 -7.04
C ARG A 207 -12.21 -5.19 -6.79
N THR A 208 -13.09 -5.08 -5.79
CA THR A 208 -13.93 -6.19 -5.19
C THR A 208 -15.21 -6.60 -6.00
N TYR A 209 -16.46 -6.39 -5.53
CA TYR A 209 -17.70 -6.02 -6.30
C TYR A 209 -18.90 -5.69 -5.35
N LYS A 210 -19.88 -4.81 -5.68
CA LYS A 210 -21.08 -4.60 -4.80
C LYS A 210 -22.02 -5.79 -4.96
N ARG A 211 -22.28 -6.50 -3.86
CA ARG A 211 -23.26 -7.58 -3.79
C ARG A 211 -24.64 -6.97 -3.53
N ASP A 212 -25.63 -7.35 -4.33
CA ASP A 212 -27.01 -6.95 -4.08
C ASP A 212 -27.60 -7.81 -2.94
N GLU A 213 -28.17 -7.15 -1.93
CA GLU A 213 -28.82 -7.80 -0.78
C GLU A 213 -30.26 -8.25 -1.08
N SER A 214 -30.56 -8.57 -2.35
CA SER A 214 -31.91 -8.91 -2.82
C SER A 214 -32.21 -10.42 -2.88
N GLU A 215 -31.24 -11.28 -2.53
CA GLU A 215 -31.46 -12.73 -2.41
C GLU A 215 -31.60 -13.17 -0.95
N THR A 216 -32.56 -12.54 -0.25
CA THR A 216 -33.18 -13.19 0.91
C THR A 216 -34.02 -14.34 0.37
N VAL A 217 -33.43 -15.54 0.34
CA VAL A 217 -34.18 -16.78 0.13
C VAL A 217 -35.22 -16.87 1.25
N ALA A 218 -36.48 -16.67 0.90
CA ALA A 218 -37.58 -16.94 1.81
C ALA A 218 -37.56 -18.43 2.18
N PRO A 219 -37.80 -18.80 3.45
CA PRO A 219 -37.98 -20.21 3.80
C PRO A 219 -39.20 -20.74 3.03
N GLU A 220 -39.02 -21.85 2.30
CA GLU A 220 -40.15 -22.60 1.76
C GLU A 220 -40.90 -23.26 2.92
N ASP A 221 -42.08 -22.73 3.25
CA ASP A 221 -43.07 -23.48 4.04
C ASP A 221 -43.58 -24.66 3.20
N GLY A 222 -42.98 -25.83 3.41
CA GLY A 222 -43.46 -27.11 2.89
C GLY A 222 -44.56 -27.71 3.79
N PRO A 223 -45.57 -28.38 3.20
CA PRO A 223 -46.71 -28.97 3.93
C PRO A 223 -46.38 -30.27 4.69
#